data_AF-A0A8I0L9H1-F1
#
_entry.id   AF-A0A8I0L9H1-F1
#
_cell.length_a   1.000
_cell.length_b   1.000
_cell.length_c   1.000
_cell.angle_alpha   90.00
_cell.angle_beta   90.00
_cell.angle_gamma   90.00
#
_symmetry.space_group_name_H-M   'P 1'
#
loop_
_entity.id
_entity.type
_entity.pdbx_description
1 polymer ?
#
loop_
_entity_poly.entity_id
_entity_poly.type
_entity_poly.pdbx_seq_one_letter_code
_entity_poly.pdbx_strand_id
1 'polypeptide(L)'
;GICAHWKYKGGSAGSKEEIDKKLEWIARLVEAEDGTRDPDEFMHALKTDIFQDEVFVFTPKGDVISLPNGANAVDFAYAIHSAVGNKMIGAKV
;
A
#
# COMPACT_ATOMS: atom_id res chain seq x y z
N GLY A 1 20.38 -1.50 -9.90
CA GLY A 1 19.14 -1.67 -10.67
C GLY A 1 18.00 -1.92 -9.71
N ILE A 2 16.83 -1.32 -9.97
CA ILE A 2 15.76 -0.94 -9.03
C ILE A 2 14.95 -2.11 -8.43
N CYS A 3 15.20 -3.37 -8.79
CA CYS A 3 14.30 -4.47 -8.46
C CYS A 3 14.98 -5.56 -7.62
N ALA A 4 15.21 -5.34 -6.32
CA ALA A 4 15.65 -6.44 -5.45
C ALA A 4 15.26 -6.30 -3.96
N HIS A 5 14.58 -5.22 -3.57
CA HIS A 5 14.33 -4.94 -2.15
C HIS A 5 12.83 -4.85 -1.80
N TRP A 6 11.99 -5.65 -2.46
CA TRP A 6 10.56 -5.75 -2.13
C TRP A 6 10.25 -6.89 -1.13
N LYS A 7 11.16 -7.86 -0.97
CA LYS A 7 10.82 -9.14 -0.30
C LYS A 7 11.22 -9.24 1.17
N TYR A 8 11.96 -8.28 1.73
CA TYR A 8 12.66 -8.53 3.01
C TYR A 8 11.90 -8.09 4.28
N LYS A 9 10.79 -7.35 4.19
CA LYS A 9 10.16 -6.79 5.41
C LYS A 9 8.63 -6.83 5.47
N GLY A 10 8.02 -7.82 4.79
CA GLY A 10 6.59 -8.17 4.93
C GLY A 10 6.29 -8.82 6.28
N GLY A 11 6.58 -8.12 7.38
CA GLY A 11 6.17 -8.47 8.72
C GLY A 11 4.95 -7.65 9.08
N SER A 12 3.76 -8.06 8.66
CA SER A 12 2.53 -7.61 9.32
C SER A 12 1.44 -8.64 9.11
N ALA A 13 1.07 -9.32 10.20
CA ALA A 13 0.01 -10.33 10.25
C ALA A 13 -1.40 -9.78 10.01
N GLY A 14 -1.55 -8.48 9.69
CA GLY A 14 -2.83 -7.85 9.35
C GLY A 14 -3.19 -7.88 7.86
N SER A 15 -2.27 -8.25 6.96
CA SER A 15 -2.52 -8.21 5.50
C SER A 15 -3.36 -9.36 4.98
N LYS A 16 -3.42 -10.49 5.70
CA LYS A 16 -4.02 -11.72 5.16
C LYS A 16 -5.55 -11.63 5.05
N GLU A 17 -6.21 -11.04 6.04
CA GLU A 17 -7.67 -10.91 6.09
C GLU A 17 -8.20 -9.86 5.09
N GLU A 18 -7.44 -8.80 4.86
CA GLU A 18 -7.74 -7.80 3.84
C GLU A 18 -7.54 -8.36 2.43
N ILE A 19 -6.47 -9.14 2.23
CA ILE A 19 -6.21 -9.83 0.97
C ILE A 19 -7.30 -10.87 0.69
N ASP A 20 -7.72 -11.64 1.69
CA ASP A 20 -8.76 -12.67 1.53
C ASP A 20 -10.12 -12.06 1.16
N LYS A 21 -10.53 -10.96 1.84
CA LYS A 21 -11.71 -10.18 1.43
C LYS A 21 -11.53 -9.57 0.05
N LYS A 22 -10.30 -9.17 -0.30
CA LYS A 22 -9.98 -8.67 -1.63
C LYS A 22 -10.16 -9.74 -2.71
N LEU A 23 -9.67 -10.95 -2.48
CA LEU A 23 -9.89 -12.08 -3.40
C LEU A 23 -11.37 -12.45 -3.54
N GLU A 24 -12.14 -12.40 -2.46
CA GLU A 24 -13.56 -12.75 -2.49
C GLU A 24 -14.39 -11.78 -3.33
N TRP A 25 -14.12 -10.45 -3.28
CA TRP A 25 -14.80 -9.51 -4.19
C TRP A 25 -14.37 -9.69 -5.64
N ILE A 26 -13.09 -10.03 -5.89
CA ILE A 26 -12.58 -10.26 -7.24
C ILE A 26 -13.25 -11.48 -7.86
N ALA A 27 -13.37 -12.58 -7.10
CA ALA A 27 -14.07 -13.79 -7.56
C ALA A 27 -15.52 -13.48 -7.97
N ARG A 28 -16.23 -12.65 -7.18
CA ARG A 28 -17.60 -12.21 -7.48
C ARG A 28 -17.69 -11.30 -8.69
N LEU A 29 -16.70 -10.43 -8.91
CA LEU A 29 -16.70 -9.49 -10.02
C LEU A 29 -16.39 -10.21 -11.35
N VAL A 30 -15.48 -11.18 -11.31
CA VAL A 30 -15.17 -12.08 -12.45
C VAL A 30 -16.39 -12.92 -12.84
N GLU A 31 -17.15 -13.45 -11.88
CA GLU A 31 -18.40 -14.18 -12.16
C GLU A 31 -19.49 -13.28 -12.76
N ALA A 32 -19.46 -11.97 -12.50
CA ALA A 32 -20.46 -11.01 -12.99
C ALA A 32 -20.16 -10.45 -14.40
N GLU A 33 -18.94 -10.62 -14.91
CA GLU A 33 -18.42 -9.93 -16.11
C GLU A 33 -18.24 -10.85 -17.33
N ASP A 34 -19.14 -11.83 -17.54
CA ASP A 34 -19.19 -12.70 -18.73
C ASP A 34 -19.67 -11.97 -20.01
N GLY A 35 -19.36 -10.68 -20.14
CA GLY A 35 -19.87 -9.87 -21.24
C GLY A 35 -19.06 -8.61 -21.49
N THR A 36 -18.12 -8.68 -22.44
CA THR A 36 -17.72 -7.59 -23.36
C THR A 36 -16.56 -6.64 -22.99
N ARG A 37 -15.58 -7.02 -22.15
CA ARG A 37 -14.30 -6.29 -22.09
C ARG A 37 -13.06 -7.19 -22.11
N ASP A 38 -12.01 -6.67 -22.74
CA ASP A 38 -10.74 -7.35 -22.97
C ASP A 38 -10.10 -7.78 -21.64
N PRO A 39 -9.85 -9.07 -21.41
CA PRO A 39 -9.28 -9.59 -20.17
C PRO A 39 -7.95 -8.92 -19.77
N ASP A 40 -7.18 -8.44 -20.74
CA ASP A 40 -5.91 -7.73 -20.48
C ASP A 40 -6.14 -6.35 -19.85
N GLU A 41 -7.18 -5.62 -20.26
CA GLU A 41 -7.53 -4.31 -19.68
C GLU A 41 -8.06 -4.46 -18.25
N PHE A 42 -8.87 -5.49 -18.00
CA PHE A 42 -9.34 -5.85 -16.66
C PHE A 42 -8.18 -6.25 -15.74
N MET A 43 -7.29 -7.14 -16.21
CA MET A 43 -6.12 -7.57 -15.45
C MET A 43 -5.20 -6.39 -15.14
N HIS A 44 -5.10 -5.42 -16.03
CA HIS A 44 -4.32 -4.21 -15.80
C HIS A 44 -4.96 -3.28 -14.75
N ALA A 45 -6.27 -3.06 -14.81
CA ALA A 45 -7.00 -2.27 -13.82
C ALA A 45 -6.92 -2.91 -12.42
N LEU A 46 -7.12 -4.22 -12.34
CA LEU A 46 -7.04 -5.01 -11.11
C LEU A 46 -5.64 -4.98 -10.49
N LYS A 47 -4.59 -5.14 -11.32
CA LYS A 47 -3.19 -4.95 -10.89
C LYS A 47 -2.85 -3.51 -10.52
N THR A 48 -3.62 -2.52 -10.96
CA THR A 48 -3.38 -1.14 -10.55
C THR A 48 -4.00 -0.91 -9.17
N ASP A 49 -5.23 -1.36 -8.98
CA ASP A 49 -6.01 -1.15 -7.76
C ASP A 49 -5.48 -1.94 -6.55
N ILE A 50 -4.95 -3.15 -6.76
CA ILE A 50 -4.35 -3.96 -5.68
C ILE A 50 -2.99 -3.40 -5.22
N PHE A 51 -2.27 -2.70 -6.11
CA PHE A 51 -0.90 -2.25 -5.85
C PHE A 51 -0.79 -0.75 -5.51
N GLN A 52 -1.88 0.01 -5.58
CA GLN A 52 -1.91 1.46 -5.29
C GLN A 52 -2.12 1.82 -3.81
N ASP A 53 -2.07 0.85 -2.90
CA ASP A 53 -2.26 1.08 -1.46
C ASP A 53 -1.00 1.58 -0.74
N GLU A 54 0.02 2.09 -1.45
CA GLU A 54 1.22 2.68 -0.84
C GLU A 54 1.48 4.09 -1.33
N VAL A 55 1.83 4.99 -0.40
CA VAL A 55 2.28 6.35 -0.65
C VAL A 55 3.75 6.49 -0.27
N PHE A 56 4.50 7.23 -1.08
CA PHE A 56 5.92 7.47 -0.85
C PHE A 56 6.13 8.89 -0.31
N VAL A 57 6.75 8.99 0.87
CA VAL A 57 6.99 10.25 1.57
C VAL A 57 8.49 10.51 1.64
N PHE A 58 8.89 11.74 1.36
CA PHE A 58 10.28 12.16 1.46
C PHE A 58 10.57 12.74 2.84
N THR A 59 11.68 12.33 3.45
CA THR A 59 12.22 13.01 4.62
C THR A 59 12.92 14.31 4.18
N PRO A 60 13.05 15.30 5.07
CA PRO A 60 13.84 16.51 4.77
C PRO A 60 15.31 16.24 4.42
N LYS A 61 15.82 15.04 4.75
CA LYS A 61 17.18 14.59 4.40
C LYS A 61 17.26 13.95 3.01
N GLY A 62 16.13 13.75 2.34
CA GLY A 62 16.04 13.14 1.02
C GLY A 62 15.82 11.62 1.03
N ASP A 63 15.59 11.02 2.21
CA ASP A 63 15.27 9.60 2.30
C ASP A 63 13.81 9.37 1.88
N VAL A 64 13.52 8.20 1.30
CA VAL A 64 12.16 7.81 0.89
C VAL A 64 11.62 6.75 1.84
N ILE A 65 10.41 6.97 2.35
CA ILE A 65 9.69 6.04 3.21
C ILE A 65 8.37 5.69 2.52
N SER A 66 8.06 4.39 2.39
CA SER A 66 6.74 3.93 1.95
C SER A 66 5.82 3.75 3.15
N LEU A 67 4.60 4.27 3.04
CA LEU A 67 3.53 4.12 4.02
C LEU A 67 2.26 3.63 3.32
N PRO A 68 1.34 2.96 4.03
CA PRO A 68 0.05 2.61 3.45
C PRO A 68 -0.72 3.87 3.04
N ASN A 69 -1.56 3.74 2.02
CA ASN A 69 -2.45 4.80 1.57
C ASN A 69 -3.38 5.21 2.72
N GLY A 70 -3.56 6.51 2.91
CA GLY A 70 -4.29 7.07 4.04
C GLY A 70 -3.47 7.22 5.34
N ALA A 71 -2.18 6.86 5.33
CA ALA A 71 -1.30 7.13 6.47
C ALA A 71 -1.23 8.62 6.79
N ASN A 72 -1.23 8.94 8.08
CA ASN A 72 -1.15 10.31 8.57
C ASN A 72 0.28 10.68 9.00
N ALA A 73 0.48 11.94 9.39
CA ALA A 73 1.81 12.41 9.81
C ALA A 73 2.34 11.72 11.08
N VAL A 74 1.46 11.17 11.92
CA VAL A 74 1.84 10.39 13.10
C VAL A 74 2.43 9.06 12.67
N ASP A 75 1.78 8.36 11.72
CA ASP A 75 2.28 7.11 11.17
C ASP A 75 3.67 7.29 10.56
N PHE A 76 3.90 8.40 9.85
CA PHE A 76 5.23 8.76 9.34
C PHE A 76 6.26 8.97 10.46
N ALA A 77 5.91 9.68 11.54
CA ALA A 77 6.81 9.89 12.67
C ALA A 77 7.19 8.57 13.37
N TYR A 78 6.24 7.64 13.50
CA TYR A 78 6.49 6.30 14.05
C TYR A 78 7.28 5.40 13.10
N ALA A 79 7.09 5.55 11.79
CA ALA A 79 7.89 4.85 10.78
C ALA A 79 9.37 5.28 10.83
N ILE A 80 9.67 6.54 11.19
CA ILE A 80 11.03 7.00 11.43
C ILE A 80 11.59 6.40 12.72
N HIS A 81 10.93 6.64 13.86
CA HIS A 81 11.34 6.10 15.16
C HIS A 81 10.25 6.29 16.22
N SER A 82 10.05 5.32 17.11
CA SER A 82 9.08 5.40 18.21
C SER A 82 9.28 6.63 19.11
N ALA A 83 10.52 6.94 19.48
CA ALA A 83 10.86 8.17 20.22
C ALA A 83 10.54 9.48 19.49
N VAL A 84 10.52 9.48 18.14
CA VAL A 84 10.12 10.65 17.33
C VAL A 84 8.60 10.77 17.34
N GLY A 85 7.88 9.68 17.11
CA GLY A 85 6.41 9.64 17.24
C GLY A 85 5.92 10.08 18.63
N ASN A 86 6.53 9.57 19.71
CA ASN A 86 6.17 9.94 21.08
C ASN A 86 6.44 11.41 21.44
N LYS A 87 7.34 12.10 20.72
CA LYS A 87 7.71 13.50 20.98
C LYS A 87 7.15 14.47 19.92
N MET A 88 6.38 13.99 18.95
CA MET A 88 5.85 14.85 17.89
C MET A 88 4.77 15.78 18.44
N ILE A 89 4.78 17.04 17.97
CA ILE A 89 3.80 18.06 18.38
C ILE A 89 2.96 18.50 17.17
N GLY A 90 3.56 18.45 15.97
CA GLY A 90 2.90 18.78 14.72
C GLY A 90 3.80 18.39 13.54
N ALA A 91 3.24 18.51 12.34
CA ALA A 91 3.94 18.25 11.09
C ALA A 91 3.78 19.43 10.15
N LYS A 92 4.80 19.66 9.32
CA LYS A 92 4.77 20.60 8.21
C LYS A 92 5.04 19.80 6.94
N VAL A 93 4.16 19.99 5.96
CA VAL A 93 4.24 19.40 4.62
C VAL A 93 4.72 20.48 3.66
#